data_AF-A0A3E0Q794-F1
#
_entry.id   AF-A0A3E0Q794-F1
#
_cell.length_a   1.000
_cell.length_b   1.000
_cell.length_c   1.000
_cell.angle_alpha   90.00
_cell.angle_beta   90.00
_cell.angle_gamma   90.00
#
_symmetry.space_group_name_H-M   'P 1'
#
loop_
_entity.id
_entity.type
_entity.pdbx_description
1 polymer ?
#
loop_
_entity_poly.entity_id
_entity_poly.type
_entity_poly.pdbx_seq_one_letter_code
_entity_poly.pdbx_strand_id
1 'polypeptide(L)'
;MPRFVILAHDHPFPHWDLMFECGDALRTWRLLEEPGPDRVVAAEPLADHRKHYLDYEGSVSGDRGVVKRVESGVFSGDPAAAAEQPLRLNGTAWMVEASLEIGPSGQRWRFQSIAG
;
A
#
# COMPACT_ATOMS: atom_id res chain seq x y z
N MET A 1 2.84 11.57 -12.43
CA MET A 1 2.85 11.43 -10.95
C MET A 1 3.00 9.95 -10.64
N PRO A 2 3.80 9.56 -9.63
CA PRO A 2 3.98 8.16 -9.29
C PRO A 2 2.66 7.56 -8.78
N ARG A 3 2.43 6.28 -9.10
CA ARG A 3 1.19 5.56 -8.80
C ARG A 3 1.30 4.74 -7.52
N PHE A 4 0.17 4.51 -6.86
CA PHE A 4 0.06 3.52 -5.80
C PHE A 4 -1.07 2.53 -6.10
N VAL A 5 -1.00 1.36 -5.48
CA VAL A 5 -2.08 0.37 -5.50
C VAL A 5 -2.18 -0.31 -4.13
N ILE A 6 -3.39 -0.69 -3.76
CA ILE A 6 -3.69 -1.59 -2.66
C ILE A 6 -4.37 -2.82 -3.27
N LEU A 7 -3.76 -3.99 -3.09
CA LEU A 7 -4.30 -5.26 -3.56
C LEU A 7 -4.69 -6.11 -2.35
N ALA A 8 -5.91 -6.65 -2.32
CA ALA A 8 -6.25 -7.78 -1.45
C ALA A 8 -5.63 -9.04 -2.02
N HIS A 9 -5.00 -9.84 -1.15
CA HIS A 9 -4.23 -11.03 -1.52
C HIS A 9 -4.57 -12.16 -0.55
N ASP A 10 -4.86 -13.36 -1.05
CA ASP A 10 -5.34 -14.48 -0.24
C ASP A 10 -4.24 -15.46 0.24
N HIS A 11 -2.97 -15.21 -0.10
CA HIS A 11 -1.85 -16.10 0.20
C HIS A 11 -0.64 -15.35 0.76
N PRO A 12 0.07 -15.83 1.81
CA PRO A 12 -0.09 -17.14 2.47
C PRO A 12 -1.28 -17.21 3.43
N PHE A 13 -1.85 -16.05 3.75
CA PHE A 13 -3.12 -15.85 4.44
C PHE A 13 -3.75 -14.57 3.87
N PRO A 14 -5.06 -14.32 4.07
CA PRO A 14 -5.70 -13.09 3.62
C PRO A 14 -5.04 -11.83 4.19
N HIS A 15 -4.57 -10.94 3.32
CA HIS A 15 -3.95 -9.67 3.67
C HIS A 15 -4.11 -8.65 2.53
N TRP A 16 -3.49 -7.48 2.68
CA TRP A 16 -3.46 -6.46 1.65
C TRP A 16 -2.02 -6.03 1.36
N ASP A 17 -1.66 -5.86 0.10
CA ASP A 17 -0.36 -5.33 -0.30
C ASP A 17 -0.51 -3.86 -0.70
N LEU A 18 0.12 -2.97 0.05
CA LEU A 18 0.27 -1.55 -0.27
C LEU A 18 1.57 -1.35 -1.06
N MET A 19 1.45 -0.84 -2.28
CA MET A 19 2.58 -0.70 -3.20
C MET A 19 2.67 0.74 -3.73
N PHE A 20 3.87 1.32 -3.68
CA PHE A 20 4.17 2.65 -4.23
C PHE A 20 5.22 2.56 -5.34
N GLU A 21 4.95 3.22 -6.47
CA GLU A 21 5.88 3.33 -7.59
C GLU A 21 7.10 4.19 -7.24
N CYS A 22 8.28 3.56 -7.19
CA CYS A 22 9.57 4.19 -6.91
C CYS A 22 10.57 3.83 -8.00
N GLY A 23 10.70 4.68 -9.02
CA GLY A 23 11.55 4.42 -10.19
C GLY A 23 11.05 3.21 -11.00
N ASP A 24 11.88 2.16 -11.07
CA ASP A 24 11.62 0.94 -11.84
C ASP A 24 10.95 -0.18 -11.03
N ALA A 25 10.67 0.07 -9.75
CA ALA A 25 10.10 -0.93 -8.84
C ALA A 25 8.94 -0.38 -8.00
N LEU A 26 8.30 -1.27 -7.27
CA LEU A 26 7.24 -0.96 -6.31
C LEU A 26 7.72 -1.24 -4.89
N ARG A 27 7.88 -0.19 -4.09
CA ARG A 27 8.14 -0.40 -2.66
C ARG A 27 6.87 -0.89 -2.00
N THR A 28 6.96 -1.99 -1.27
CA THR A 28 5.79 -2.79 -0.88
C THR A 28 5.75 -3.03 0.62
N TRP A 29 4.55 -2.93 1.17
CA TRP A 29 4.21 -3.35 2.53
C TRP A 29 3.02 -4.30 2.50
N ARG A 30 3.13 -5.41 3.23
CA ARG A 30 1.97 -6.23 3.59
C ARG A 30 1.26 -5.57 4.77
N LEU A 31 -0.01 -5.24 4.60
CA LEU A 31 -0.93 -4.78 5.63
C LEU A 31 -1.70 -5.98 6.19
N LEU A 32 -1.71 -6.11 7.52
CA LEU A 32 -2.26 -7.28 8.21
C LEU A 32 -3.77 -7.19 8.50
N GLU A 33 -4.35 -6.02 8.28
CA GLU A 33 -5.78 -5.75 8.44
C GLU A 33 -6.28 -4.93 7.26
N GLU A 34 -7.60 -4.89 7.07
CA GLU A 34 -8.20 -4.15 5.95
C GLU A 34 -7.91 -2.64 6.07
N PRO A 35 -7.20 -2.05 5.10
CA PRO A 35 -6.95 -0.61 5.08
C PRO A 35 -8.21 0.17 4.74
N GLY A 36 -8.22 1.44 5.12
CA GLY A 36 -9.30 2.36 4.80
C GLY A 36 -9.01 3.74 5.34
N PRO A 37 -9.78 4.74 4.92
CA PRO A 37 -9.71 6.08 5.51
C PRO A 37 -9.91 6.01 7.03
N ASP A 38 -9.15 6.83 7.76
CA ASP A 38 -9.18 6.95 9.22
C ASP A 38 -8.82 5.66 9.99
N ARG A 39 -8.00 4.79 9.39
CA ARG A 39 -7.48 3.56 10.01
C ARG A 39 -5.98 3.60 10.25
N VAL A 40 -5.55 2.84 11.25
CA VAL A 40 -4.14 2.51 11.50
C VAL A 40 -4.00 1.00 11.38
N VAL A 41 -3.08 0.54 10.54
CA VAL A 41 -2.98 -0.87 10.15
C VAL A 41 -1.55 -1.36 10.36
N ALA A 42 -1.39 -2.49 11.05
CA ALA A 42 -0.10 -3.15 11.20
C ALA A 42 0.46 -3.60 9.84
N ALA A 43 1.76 -3.42 9.65
CA ALA A 43 2.41 -3.64 8.37
C ALA A 43 3.79 -4.28 8.47
N GLU A 44 4.13 -5.07 7.46
CA GLU A 44 5.42 -5.72 7.28
C GLU A 44 6.04 -5.23 5.96
N PRO A 45 7.28 -4.70 5.95
CA PRO A 45 7.94 -4.35 4.69
C PRO A 45 8.26 -5.62 3.90
N LEU A 46 8.01 -5.59 2.60
CA LEU A 46 8.33 -6.68 1.68
C LEU A 46 9.41 -6.25 0.68
N ALA A 47 9.93 -7.22 -0.06
CA ALA A 47 10.80 -6.96 -1.19
C ALA A 47 10.06 -6.13 -2.26
N ASP A 48 10.83 -5.40 -3.05
CA ASP A 48 10.29 -4.61 -4.13
C ASP A 48 9.57 -5.47 -5.18
N HIS A 49 8.41 -5.00 -5.62
CA HIS A 49 7.58 -5.68 -6.62
C HIS A 49 7.74 -5.05 -8.01
N ARG A 50 7.36 -5.83 -9.04
CA ARG A 50 7.36 -5.35 -10.43
C ARG A 50 6.19 -4.40 -10.66
N LYS A 51 6.41 -3.32 -11.42
CA LYS A 51 5.41 -2.30 -11.76
C LYS A 51 4.12 -2.83 -12.41
N HIS A 52 4.19 -4.00 -13.03
CA HIS A 52 3.03 -4.72 -13.56
C HIS A 52 1.88 -4.86 -12.53
N TYR A 53 2.18 -5.00 -11.24
CA TYR A 53 1.17 -5.12 -10.20
C TYR A 53 0.32 -3.87 -9.96
N LEU A 54 0.70 -2.70 -10.51
CA LEU A 54 -0.16 -1.51 -10.49
C LEU A 54 -1.48 -1.76 -11.22
N ASP A 55 -1.43 -2.53 -12.31
CA ASP A 55 -2.54 -2.74 -13.23
C ASP A 55 -3.08 -4.19 -13.20
N TYR A 56 -2.32 -5.12 -12.61
CA TYR A 56 -2.67 -6.54 -12.57
C TYR A 56 -3.69 -6.92 -11.50
N GLU A 57 -4.60 -7.82 -11.87
CA GLU A 57 -5.44 -8.60 -10.98
C GLU A 57 -5.50 -10.05 -11.48
N GLY A 58 -5.66 -11.01 -10.58
CA GLY A 58 -5.74 -12.42 -10.92
C GLY A 58 -4.71 -13.30 -10.21
N SER A 59 -4.50 -14.50 -10.73
CA SER A 59 -3.67 -15.53 -10.11
C SER A 59 -2.18 -15.21 -10.15
N VAL A 60 -1.55 -15.22 -8.99
CA VAL A 60 -0.10 -15.05 -8.84
C VAL A 60 0.61 -16.36 -9.14
N SER A 61 1.64 -16.30 -9.99
CA SER A 61 2.39 -17.49 -10.44
C SER A 61 2.96 -18.31 -9.28
N GLY A 62 3.01 -19.63 -9.44
CA GLY A 62 3.57 -20.56 -8.45
C GLY A 62 2.63 -20.85 -7.29
N ASP A 63 1.32 -20.89 -7.55
CA ASP A 63 0.25 -21.19 -6.58
C ASP A 63 0.27 -20.26 -5.35
N ARG A 64 0.67 -19.01 -5.57
CA ARG A 64 0.74 -17.97 -4.54
C ARG A 64 -0.54 -17.16 -4.47
N GLY A 65 -1.69 -17.78 -4.70
CA GLY A 65 -2.99 -17.12 -4.53
C GLY A 65 -3.42 -16.18 -5.65
N VAL A 66 -4.36 -15.31 -5.33
CA VAL A 66 -5.01 -14.34 -6.23
C VAL A 66 -4.94 -12.95 -5.61
N VAL A 67 -4.67 -11.95 -6.45
CA VAL A 67 -4.75 -10.54 -6.08
C VAL A 67 -5.94 -9.85 -6.72
N LYS A 68 -6.62 -8.99 -5.95
CA LYS A 68 -7.71 -8.13 -6.40
C LYS A 68 -7.49 -6.70 -5.93
N ARG A 69 -7.78 -5.71 -6.77
CA ARG A 69 -7.58 -4.31 -6.42
C ARG A 69 -8.65 -3.82 -5.47
N VAL A 70 -8.19 -3.17 -4.40
CA VAL A 70 -9.04 -2.47 -3.43
C VAL A 70 -9.04 -0.98 -3.71
N GLU A 71 -7.87 -0.40 -3.94
CA GLU A 71 -7.70 1.03 -4.23
C GLU A 71 -6.48 1.22 -5.13
N SER A 72 -6.47 2.29 -5.90
CA SER A 72 -5.31 2.71 -6.70
C SER A 72 -5.39 4.19 -7.02
N GLY A 73 -4.27 4.79 -7.37
CA GLY A 73 -4.28 6.16 -7.84
C GLY A 73 -2.88 6.72 -7.94
N VAL A 74 -2.76 8.02 -7.67
CA VAL A 74 -1.49 8.72 -7.65
C VAL A 74 -1.17 9.20 -6.26
N PHE A 75 0.12 9.40 -5.98
CA PHE A 75 0.54 9.97 -4.72
C PHE A 75 1.59 11.07 -4.91
N SER A 76 1.80 11.86 -3.87
CA SER A 76 2.91 12.81 -3.76
C SER A 76 3.66 12.63 -2.44
N GLY A 77 4.99 12.76 -2.50
CA GLY A 77 5.91 12.53 -1.38
C GLY A 77 6.91 11.42 -1.70
N ASP A 78 7.71 11.04 -0.71
CA ASP A 78 8.67 9.93 -0.82
C ASP A 78 8.31 8.82 0.19
N PRO A 79 7.98 7.60 -0.25
CA PRO A 79 7.72 6.49 0.65
C PRO A 79 8.88 6.15 1.60
N ALA A 80 10.11 6.58 1.31
CA ALA A 80 11.24 6.47 2.23
C ALA A 80 11.15 7.43 3.43
N ALA A 81 10.53 8.59 3.22
CA ALA A 81 10.35 9.63 4.22
C ALA A 81 8.98 9.59 4.89
N ALA A 82 8.15 8.57 4.60
CA ALA A 82 6.77 8.48 5.06
C ALA A 82 6.59 8.48 6.60
N ALA A 83 7.65 8.21 7.36
CA ALA A 83 7.64 8.29 8.81
C ALA A 83 7.78 9.71 9.35
N GLU A 84 8.36 10.61 8.57
CA GLU A 84 8.59 12.01 8.94
C GLU A 84 7.62 12.95 8.22
N GLN A 85 7.24 12.58 6.98
CA GLN A 85 6.43 13.39 6.08
C GLN A 85 5.34 12.52 5.46
N PRO A 86 4.05 12.73 5.80
CA PRO A 86 2.95 11.97 5.23
C PRO A 86 2.90 12.09 3.70
N LEU A 87 2.60 10.98 3.04
CA LEU A 87 2.27 10.94 1.62
C LEU A 87 0.84 11.42 1.43
N ARG A 88 0.56 12.15 0.35
CA ARG A 88 -0.84 12.38 -0.08
C ARG A 88 -1.20 11.36 -1.12
N LEU A 89 -2.25 10.59 -0.86
CA LEU A 89 -2.79 9.59 -1.76
C LEU A 89 -4.11 10.12 -2.32
N ASN A 90 -4.17 10.24 -3.65
CA ASN A 90 -5.36 10.56 -4.39
C ASN A 90 -5.76 9.30 -5.17
N GLY A 91 -6.61 8.50 -4.53
CA GLY A 91 -7.14 7.25 -5.04
C GLY A 91 -8.38 7.44 -5.91
N THR A 92 -8.92 6.33 -6.38
CA THR A 92 -10.22 6.30 -7.08
C THR A 92 -11.39 6.57 -6.14
N ALA A 93 -11.29 6.17 -4.88
CA ALA A 93 -12.31 6.41 -3.86
C ALA A 93 -11.78 7.19 -2.65
N TRP A 94 -10.48 7.13 -2.37
CA TRP A 94 -9.89 7.72 -1.16
C TRP A 94 -9.10 8.99 -1.46
N MET A 95 -9.22 9.97 -0.58
CA MET A 95 -8.29 11.10 -0.49
C MET A 95 -7.75 11.16 0.94
N VAL A 96 -6.52 10.68 1.14
CA VAL A 96 -5.94 10.48 2.47
C VAL A 96 -4.50 10.98 2.55
N GLU A 97 -4.09 11.39 3.73
CA GLU A 97 -2.67 11.44 4.09
C GLU A 97 -2.28 10.08 4.70
N ALA A 98 -1.20 9.48 4.20
CA ALA A 98 -0.67 8.20 4.64
C ALA A 98 0.71 8.37 5.28
N SER A 99 0.89 7.95 6.53
CA SER A 99 2.16 8.02 7.24
C SER A 99 2.57 6.68 7.82
N LEU A 100 3.88 6.42 7.85
CA LEU A 100 4.47 5.20 8.36
C LEU A 100 4.94 5.39 9.81
N GLU A 101 4.31 4.72 10.76
CA GLU A 101 4.80 4.66 12.14
C GLU A 101 5.77 3.49 12.29
N ILE A 102 6.97 3.73 12.83
CA ILE A 102 7.96 2.69 13.13
C ILE A 102 8.15 2.64 14.65
N GLY A 103 7.85 1.51 15.26
CA GLY A 103 7.95 1.32 16.70
C GLY A 103 8.49 -0.05 17.10
N PRO A 104 8.64 -0.31 18.41
CA PRO A 104 9.16 -1.58 18.92
C PRO A 104 8.29 -2.79 18.55
N SER A 105 7.01 -2.58 18.24
CA SER A 105 6.07 -3.61 17.81
C SER A 105 6.02 -3.81 16.28
N GLY A 106 6.93 -3.19 15.52
CA GLY A 106 6.94 -3.24 14.05
C GLY A 106 6.44 -1.94 13.40
N GLN A 107 6.04 -2.04 12.13
CA GLN A 107 5.57 -0.90 11.34
C GLN A 107 4.05 -0.84 11.32
N ARG A 108 3.49 0.37 11.19
CA ARG A 108 2.06 0.59 10.96
C ARG A 108 1.85 1.71 9.96
N TRP A 109 0.89 1.55 9.06
CA TRP A 109 0.43 2.64 8.20
C TRP A 109 -0.80 3.28 8.81
N ARG A 110 -0.77 4.60 8.98
CA ARG A 110 -1.94 5.42 9.31
C ARG A 110 -2.45 6.07 8.04
N PHE A 111 -3.75 5.95 7.79
CA PHE A 111 -4.45 6.63 6.71
C PHE A 111 -5.43 7.61 7.33
N GLN A 112 -5.28 8.90 7.07
CA GLN A 112 -6.13 9.95 7.61
C GLN A 112 -6.87 10.65 6.48
N SER A 113 -8.20 10.71 6.57
CA SER A 113 -9.02 11.40 5.58
C SER A 113 -8.64 12.87 5.47
N ILE A 114 -8.53 13.37 4.24
CA ILE A 114 -8.37 14.81 3.99
C ILE A 114 -9.78 15.41 3.89
N ALA A 115 -10.14 16.32 4.80
CA ALA A 115 -11.37 17.09 4.67
C ALA A 115 -11.27 18.01 3.45
N GLY A 116 -12.29 17.95 2.58
CA GLY A 116 -12.43 18.82 1.40
C GLY A 116 -12.80 20.26 1.75
#